data_AF-A0A954Z6E4-F1
#
_entry.id   AF-A0A954Z6E4-F1
#
_cell.length_a   1.000
_cell.length_b   1.000
_cell.length_c   1.000
_cell.angle_alpha   90.00
_cell.angle_beta   90.00
_cell.angle_gamma   90.00
#
_symmetry.space_group_name_H-M   'P 1'
#
loop_
_entity.id
_entity.type
_entity.pdbx_description
1 polymer ?
#
loop_
_entity_poly.entity_id
_entity_poly.type
_entity_poly.pdbx_seq_one_letter_code
_entity_poly.pdbx_strand_id
1 'polypeptide(L)'
;MGFEFNSGGADDSLLRVTVFADDLNYPVGMTELADGSLLVAVTNGSSYFGGTSGSLMRLADEDGDGVADVRQTLVSDVPHGKVTAVERVDDLVVVTGQGAGAPITIYRTGAAVDDPFTAIGSFTLTYP
;
A
#
# COMPACT_ATOMS: atom_id res chain seq x y z
N MET A 1 -17.28 -8.65 12.35
CA MET A 1 -17.52 -8.11 10.99
C MET A 1 -18.09 -9.24 10.15
N GLY A 2 -19.18 -9.00 9.42
CA GLY A 2 -19.67 -9.93 8.40
C GLY A 2 -19.39 -9.33 7.03
N PHE A 3 -18.88 -10.14 6.11
CA PHE A 3 -18.71 -9.75 4.71
C PHE A 3 -19.84 -10.37 3.90
N GLU A 4 -20.46 -9.59 3.01
CA GLU A 4 -21.41 -10.09 2.02
C GLU A 4 -20.71 -10.10 0.67
N PHE A 5 -20.66 -11.26 0.02
CA PHE A 5 -20.08 -11.42 -1.31
C PHE A 5 -21.21 -11.45 -2.33
N ASN A 6 -21.18 -10.55 -3.32
CA ASN A 6 -22.03 -10.68 -4.50
C ASN A 6 -21.17 -11.25 -5.62
N SER A 7 -21.25 -12.57 -5.81
CA SER A 7 -20.44 -13.30 -6.78
C SER A 7 -20.82 -13.08 -8.24
N GLY A 8 -21.91 -12.35 -8.52
CA GLY A 8 -22.39 -12.17 -9.88
C GLY A 8 -22.72 -13.49 -10.60
N GLY A 9 -22.97 -14.57 -9.85
CA GLY A 9 -23.25 -15.91 -10.37
C GLY A 9 -22.07 -16.89 -10.33
N ALA A 10 -20.90 -16.50 -9.79
CA ALA A 10 -19.86 -17.46 -9.44
C ALA A 10 -20.26 -18.29 -8.20
N ASP A 11 -19.67 -19.47 -8.05
CA ASP A 11 -19.93 -20.32 -6.89
C ASP A 11 -19.22 -19.74 -5.64
N ASP A 12 -20.00 -19.19 -4.71
CA ASP A 12 -19.51 -18.59 -3.46
C ASP A 12 -18.68 -19.56 -2.62
N SER A 13 -18.88 -20.88 -2.78
CA SER A 13 -18.11 -21.89 -2.04
C SER A 13 -16.64 -21.95 -2.46
N LEU A 14 -16.29 -21.38 -3.62
CA LEU A 14 -14.92 -21.24 -4.09
C LEU A 14 -14.18 -20.06 -3.44
N LEU A 15 -14.89 -19.20 -2.72
CA LEU A 15 -14.37 -17.97 -2.17
C LEU A 15 -14.26 -18.07 -0.65
N ARG A 16 -13.08 -17.70 -0.14
CA ARG A 16 -12.85 -17.55 1.30
C ARG A 16 -12.29 -16.16 1.56
N VAL A 17 -12.88 -15.48 2.54
CA VAL A 17 -12.38 -14.19 3.04
C VAL A 17 -11.79 -14.41 4.42
N THR A 18 -10.54 -14.01 4.60
CA THR A 18 -9.83 -13.96 5.88
C THR A 18 -9.30 -12.56 6.12
N VAL A 19 -9.12 -12.20 7.39
CA VAL A 19 -8.46 -10.94 7.75
C VAL A 19 -6.97 -11.21 7.76
N PHE A 20 -6.27 -10.75 6.72
CA PHE A 20 -4.80 -10.82 6.66
C PHE A 20 -4.15 -9.77 7.58
N ALA A 21 -4.67 -8.54 7.55
CA ALA A 21 -4.26 -7.45 8.42
C ALA A 21 -5.43 -6.48 8.67
N ASP A 22 -5.32 -5.77 9.77
CA ASP A 22 -6.26 -4.83 10.37
C ASP A 22 -5.52 -3.60 10.94
N ASP A 23 -6.25 -2.62 11.47
CA ASP A 23 -5.72 -1.37 12.03
C ASP A 23 -4.79 -0.56 11.11
N LEU A 24 -4.96 -0.72 9.79
CA LEU A 24 -4.30 0.09 8.77
C LEU A 24 -5.04 1.42 8.58
N ASN A 25 -4.29 2.52 8.46
CA ASN A 25 -4.88 3.85 8.31
C ASN A 25 -5.29 4.13 6.86
N TYR A 26 -6.59 4.09 6.54
CA TYR A 26 -7.11 4.35 5.19
C TYR A 26 -6.26 3.68 4.06
N PRO A 27 -6.14 2.34 4.04
CA PRO A 27 -5.38 1.63 3.02
C PRO A 27 -6.04 1.81 1.64
N VAL A 28 -5.23 2.02 0.60
CA VAL A 28 -5.71 2.46 -0.73
C VAL A 28 -5.26 1.58 -1.88
N GLY A 29 -4.18 0.84 -1.70
CA GLY A 29 -3.58 0.01 -2.72
C GLY A 29 -2.49 -0.86 -2.12
N MET A 30 -2.20 -1.96 -2.80
CA MET A 30 -1.17 -2.90 -2.39
C MET A 30 -0.51 -3.55 -3.60
N THR A 31 0.75 -3.93 -3.45
CA THR A 31 1.51 -4.69 -4.44
C THR A 31 2.41 -5.70 -3.75
N GLU A 32 2.74 -6.79 -4.43
CA GLU A 32 3.69 -7.79 -3.92
C GLU A 32 5.15 -7.32 -4.05
N LEU A 33 5.95 -7.53 -3.01
CA LEU A 33 7.40 -7.35 -3.00
C LEU A 33 8.11 -8.59 -3.54
N ALA A 34 9.42 -8.50 -3.76
CA ALA A 34 10.19 -9.60 -4.38
C ALA A 34 10.22 -10.88 -3.54
N ASP A 35 10.02 -10.77 -2.23
CA ASP A 35 10.03 -11.86 -1.26
C ASP A 35 8.63 -12.46 -1.01
N GLY A 36 7.61 -12.00 -1.74
CA GLY A 36 6.23 -12.44 -1.56
C GLY A 36 5.45 -11.69 -0.47
N SER A 37 6.11 -10.79 0.29
CA SER A 37 5.41 -9.93 1.24
C SER A 37 4.58 -8.86 0.53
N LEU A 38 3.57 -8.31 1.20
CA LEU A 38 2.73 -7.26 0.65
C LEU A 38 3.24 -5.88 1.07
N LEU A 39 3.36 -4.98 0.10
CA LEU A 39 3.52 -3.55 0.35
C LEU A 39 2.16 -2.87 0.24
N VAL A 40 1.70 -2.24 1.32
CA VAL A 40 0.43 -1.52 1.38
C VAL A 40 0.69 -0.02 1.53
N ALA A 41 0.04 0.76 0.68
CA ALA A 41 0.00 2.20 0.82
C ALA A 41 -1.16 2.61 1.73
N VAL A 42 -0.85 3.46 2.70
CA VAL A 42 -1.80 4.01 3.67
C VAL A 42 -1.75 5.54 3.65
N THR A 43 -2.88 6.18 3.92
CA THR A 43 -2.93 7.63 4.15
C THR A 43 -2.92 7.90 5.64
N ASN A 44 -1.96 8.69 6.12
CA ASN A 44 -1.84 9.03 7.52
C ASN A 44 -2.84 10.13 7.91
N GLY A 45 -3.30 10.11 9.17
CA GLY A 45 -4.17 11.13 9.74
C GLY A 45 -5.55 10.61 10.14
N SER A 46 -6.50 11.52 10.33
CA SER A 46 -7.86 11.22 10.81
C SER A 46 -8.90 11.07 9.71
N SER A 47 -8.54 11.33 8.43
CA SER A 47 -9.43 11.11 7.28
C SER A 47 -8.63 10.85 6.00
N TYR A 48 -9.18 10.02 5.12
CA TYR A 48 -8.57 9.73 3.83
C TYR A 48 -8.29 11.00 2.98
N PHE A 49 -9.29 11.89 2.85
CA PHE A 49 -9.17 13.09 2.00
C PHE A 49 -8.45 14.28 2.67
N GLY A 50 -8.25 14.23 3.99
CA GLY A 50 -7.60 15.28 4.77
C GLY A 50 -6.16 14.96 5.19
N GLY A 51 -5.69 13.73 4.96
CA GLY A 51 -4.31 13.35 5.25
C GLY A 51 -3.30 14.14 4.40
N THR A 52 -2.22 14.59 5.02
CA THR A 52 -1.14 15.36 4.38
C THR A 52 0.14 14.56 4.18
N SER A 53 0.18 13.34 4.69
CA SER A 53 1.25 12.37 4.46
C SER A 53 0.68 10.96 4.30
N GLY A 54 1.46 10.06 3.72
CA GLY A 54 1.16 8.63 3.65
C GLY A 54 2.32 7.79 4.17
N SER A 55 2.08 6.49 4.29
CA SER A 55 3.14 5.53 4.61
C SER A 55 3.09 4.35 3.66
N LEU A 56 4.22 3.69 3.47
CA LEU A 56 4.32 2.38 2.83
C LEU A 56 4.66 1.35 3.89
N MET A 57 3.78 0.38 4.07
CA MET A 57 3.89 -0.66 5.09
C MET A 57 4.13 -2.02 4.44
N ARG A 58 5.18 -2.73 4.85
CA ARG A 58 5.39 -4.13 4.55
C ARG A 58 4.59 -4.98 5.53
N LEU A 59 3.86 -5.93 4.98
CA LEU A 59 3.10 -6.95 5.69
C LEU A 59 3.58 -8.32 5.22
N ALA A 60 4.00 -9.19 6.12
CA ALA A 60 4.43 -10.54 5.79
C ALA A 60 3.82 -11.55 6.77
N ASP A 61 3.43 -12.70 6.22
CA ASP A 61 2.98 -13.90 6.94
C ASP A 61 4.16 -14.88 6.92
N GLU A 62 4.84 -15.02 8.05
CA GLU A 62 6.07 -15.81 8.17
C GLU A 62 5.78 -17.26 8.55
N ASP A 63 4.63 -17.53 9.17
CA ASP A 63 4.23 -18.87 9.61
C ASP A 63 3.20 -19.58 8.71
N GLY A 64 2.62 -18.86 7.75
CA GLY A 64 1.73 -19.37 6.71
C GLY A 64 0.29 -19.56 7.17
N ASP A 65 -0.15 -18.94 8.26
CA ASP A 65 -1.50 -19.07 8.79
C ASP A 65 -2.55 -18.18 8.08
N GLY A 66 -2.10 -17.30 7.18
CA GLY A 66 -2.91 -16.35 6.45
C GLY A 66 -3.13 -15.01 7.18
N VAL A 67 -2.34 -14.71 8.20
CA VAL A 67 -2.31 -13.46 8.96
C VAL A 67 -0.91 -12.84 8.92
N ALA A 68 -0.82 -11.52 8.81
CA ALA A 68 0.48 -10.84 8.80
C ALA A 68 1.11 -10.79 10.21
N ASP A 69 2.21 -11.52 10.39
CA ASP A 69 3.10 -11.47 11.55
C ASP A 69 3.94 -10.20 11.59
N VAL A 70 4.45 -9.79 10.42
CA VAL A 70 5.30 -8.62 10.28
C VAL A 70 4.46 -7.44 9.83
N ARG A 71 4.62 -6.31 10.54
CA ARG A 71 4.05 -5.02 10.17
C ARG A 71 5.13 -3.96 10.30
N GLN A 72 5.69 -3.53 9.17
CA GLN A 72 6.85 -2.66 9.16
C GLN A 72 6.64 -1.45 8.25
N THR A 73 6.92 -0.25 8.74
CA THR A 73 6.91 0.95 7.91
C THR A 73 8.24 1.08 7.16
N LEU A 74 8.20 1.00 5.82
CA LEU A 74 9.39 1.17 4.95
C LEU A 74 9.53 2.61 4.44
N VAL A 75 8.42 3.36 4.42
CA VAL A 75 8.37 4.81 4.18
C VAL A 75 7.34 5.42 5.11
N SER A 76 7.70 6.43 5.90
CA SER A 76 6.81 7.05 6.89
C SER A 76 6.19 8.38 6.44
N ASP A 77 6.71 8.99 5.38
CA ASP A 77 6.29 10.32 4.91
C ASP A 77 6.24 10.37 3.38
N VAL A 78 5.26 9.67 2.80
CA VAL A 78 4.90 9.86 1.40
C VAL A 78 4.31 11.28 1.27
N PRO A 79 4.91 12.17 0.45
CA PRO A 79 4.49 13.56 0.36
C PRO A 79 3.03 13.73 -0.04
N HIS A 80 2.40 14.79 0.48
CA HIS A 80 1.02 15.22 0.19
C HIS A 80 -0.10 14.27 0.64
N GLY A 81 0.23 13.06 1.11
CA GLY A 81 -0.76 12.07 1.50
C GLY A 81 -1.72 11.76 0.37
N LYS A 82 -2.97 11.42 0.72
CA LYS A 82 -4.04 11.07 -0.22
C LYS A 82 -3.55 10.07 -1.26
N VAL A 83 -2.88 9.04 -0.76
CA VAL A 83 -2.30 8.03 -1.63
C VAL A 83 -3.46 7.36 -2.37
N THR A 84 -3.29 7.11 -3.65
CA THR A 84 -4.34 6.55 -4.52
C THR A 84 -3.95 5.22 -5.13
N ALA A 85 -2.65 5.01 -5.34
CA ALA A 85 -2.10 3.76 -5.82
C ALA A 85 -0.66 3.60 -5.35
N VAL A 86 -0.23 2.34 -5.31
CA VAL A 86 1.16 1.93 -5.20
C VAL A 86 1.38 0.84 -6.24
N GLU A 87 2.42 1.03 -7.05
CA GLU A 87 2.78 0.09 -8.11
C GLU A 87 4.28 -0.21 -8.01
N ARG A 88 4.68 -1.43 -8.35
CA ARG A 88 6.08 -1.86 -8.31
C ARG A 88 6.52 -2.40 -9.66
N VAL A 89 7.74 -2.03 -10.05
CA VAL A 89 8.50 -2.64 -11.16
C VAL A 89 9.92 -2.87 -10.67
N ASP A 90 10.35 -4.13 -10.65
CA ASP A 90 11.68 -4.52 -10.15
C ASP A 90 12.00 -3.94 -8.76
N ASP A 91 13.00 -3.06 -8.66
CA ASP A 91 13.42 -2.38 -7.43
C ASP A 91 12.84 -0.96 -7.30
N LEU A 92 11.89 -0.59 -8.16
CA LEU A 92 11.20 0.70 -8.14
C LEU A 92 9.78 0.56 -7.63
N VAL A 93 9.39 1.48 -6.75
CA VAL A 93 8.03 1.62 -6.24
C VAL A 93 7.53 3.02 -6.56
N VAL A 94 6.37 3.10 -7.20
CA VAL A 94 5.73 4.34 -7.59
C VAL A 94 4.48 4.54 -6.76
N VAL A 95 4.35 5.71 -6.14
CA VAL A 95 3.24 6.05 -5.26
C VAL A 95 2.56 7.31 -5.75
N THR A 96 1.26 7.26 -5.97
CA THR A 96 0.49 8.37 -6.56
C THR A 96 -0.29 9.13 -5.49
N GLY A 97 -0.15 10.45 -5.46
CA GLY A 97 -1.03 11.34 -4.69
C GLY A 97 -2.28 11.76 -5.48
N GLN A 98 -3.39 12.02 -4.78
CA GLN A 98 -4.63 12.54 -5.38
C GLN A 98 -4.58 14.07 -5.58
N GLY A 99 -4.92 14.52 -6.78
CA GLY A 99 -5.26 15.92 -7.08
C GLY A 99 -4.17 16.71 -7.82
N ALA A 100 -4.55 17.87 -8.36
CA ALA A 100 -3.62 18.74 -9.09
C ALA A 100 -2.49 19.20 -8.16
N GLY A 101 -1.25 19.07 -8.63
CA GLY A 101 -0.06 19.44 -7.85
C GLY A 101 0.40 18.38 -6.84
N ALA A 102 -0.34 17.27 -6.65
CA ALA A 102 0.15 16.14 -5.87
C ALA A 102 1.16 15.36 -6.72
N PRO A 103 2.41 15.17 -6.25
CA PRO A 103 3.42 14.46 -7.00
C PRO A 103 3.15 12.96 -7.04
N ILE A 104 3.65 12.32 -8.10
CA ILE A 104 3.90 10.89 -8.14
C ILE A 104 5.34 10.71 -7.67
N THR A 105 5.52 10.01 -6.54
CA THR A 105 6.84 9.80 -5.93
C THR A 105 7.38 8.44 -6.33
N ILE A 106 8.66 8.40 -6.70
CA ILE A 106 9.37 7.18 -7.06
C ILE A 106 10.38 6.86 -5.96
N TYR A 107 10.27 5.65 -5.43
CA TYR A 107 11.17 5.09 -4.45
C TYR A 107 11.99 3.95 -5.07
N ARG A 108 13.20 3.76 -4.57
CA ARG A 108 13.99 2.55 -4.77
C ARG A 108 13.91 1.70 -3.49
N THR A 109 13.71 0.40 -3.65
CA THR A 109 13.76 -0.54 -2.52
C THR A 109 15.18 -0.60 -1.93
N GLY A 110 15.28 -1.00 -0.67
CA GLY A 110 16.58 -1.29 -0.07
C GLY A 110 17.18 -2.62 -0.55
N ALA A 111 18.34 -2.98 -0.03
CA ALA A 111 19.05 -4.20 -0.42
C ALA A 111 18.45 -5.44 0.24
N ALA A 112 18.03 -5.31 1.51
CA ALA A 112 17.24 -6.27 2.23
C ALA A 112 15.73 -5.92 2.16
N VAL A 113 14.89 -6.89 2.50
CA VAL A 113 13.42 -6.78 2.42
C VAL A 113 12.84 -5.82 3.47
N ASP A 114 13.56 -5.63 4.57
CA ASP A 114 13.23 -4.77 5.70
C ASP A 114 13.99 -3.44 5.67
N ASP A 115 14.83 -3.22 4.66
CA ASP A 115 15.51 -1.94 4.48
C ASP A 115 14.53 -0.83 4.08
N PRO A 116 14.64 0.37 4.65
CA PRO A 116 13.83 1.52 4.25
C PRO A 116 13.98 1.84 2.76
N PHE A 117 12.91 2.33 2.14
CA PHE A 117 12.98 2.76 0.75
C PHE A 117 13.53 4.18 0.64
N THR A 118 14.26 4.43 -0.45
CA THR A 118 14.85 5.75 -0.71
C THR A 118 14.08 6.45 -1.83
N ALA A 119 13.60 7.66 -1.59
CA ALA A 119 13.02 8.47 -2.66
C ALA A 119 14.11 8.84 -3.68
N ILE A 120 13.90 8.51 -4.95
CA ILE A 120 14.86 8.77 -6.03
C ILE A 120 14.38 9.79 -7.05
N GLY A 121 13.10 10.19 -6.96
CA GLY A 121 12.54 11.20 -7.84
C GLY A 121 11.05 11.39 -7.64
N SER A 122 10.51 12.38 -8.33
CA SER A 122 9.07 12.57 -8.44
C SER A 122 8.75 13.26 -9.76
N PHE A 123 7.50 13.15 -10.18
CA PHE A 123 6.96 13.98 -11.26
C PHE A 123 5.57 14.45 -10.88
N THR A 124 5.27 15.71 -11.18
CA THR A 124 3.96 16.31 -10.94
C THR A 124 3.20 16.38 -12.24
N LEU A 125 1.99 15.83 -12.24
CA LEU A 125 1.05 16.00 -13.33
C LEU A 125 0.15 17.19 -13.04
N THR A 126 0.18 18.19 -13.93
CA THR A 126 -0.75 19.32 -13.88
C THR A 126 -1.74 19.15 -15.01
N TYR A 127 -3.01 19.05 -14.67
CA TYR A 127 -4.11 19.02 -15.62
C TYR A 127 -4.98 20.28 -15.41
N PRO A 128 -5.60 20.83 -16.48
CA PRO A 128 -6.44 22.02 -16.40
C PRO A 128 -7.69 21.83 -15.54
#